data_AF-A0A1E5HGH2-F1
#
_entry.id   AF-A0A1E5HGH2-F1
#
_cell.length_a   1.000
_cell.length_b   1.000
_cell.length_c   1.000
_cell.angle_alpha   90.00
_cell.angle_beta   90.00
_cell.angle_gamma   90.00
#
_symmetry.space_group_name_H-M   'P 1'
#
loop_
_entity.id
_entity.type
_entity.pdbx_description
1 polymer ?
#
loop_
_entity_poly.entity_id
_entity_poly.type
_entity_poly.pdbx_seq_one_letter_code
_entity_poly.pdbx_strand_id
1 'polypeptide(L)'
;MTFYEFSTRWINSFIWAQQKINRKLEVFKMLLVHKFKIIEANKHITYREVTSEVAVLIDDSLIQYIADTIKWVNSHWIDFSNFSTGINYYGITFFEGSEISELELILENWKNMFEVAPDEFLLKTDYDLEEMIFIRENFSKMKVLKQLEDVLQLCVNARDTSKILVHFGI
;
A
#
# COMPACT_ATOMS: atom_id res chain seq x y z
N MET A 1 -1.44 24.56 -49.27
CA MET A 1 -1.54 24.12 -47.87
C MET A 1 -2.62 24.99 -47.23
N THR A 2 -3.82 24.44 -47.10
CA THR A 2 -5.00 25.20 -46.65
C THR A 2 -5.03 25.27 -45.13
N PHE A 3 -5.66 26.31 -44.58
CA PHE A 3 -5.79 26.57 -43.14
C PHE A 3 -6.30 25.36 -42.32
N TYR A 4 -6.99 24.43 -42.99
CA TYR A 4 -7.57 23.21 -42.43
C TYR A 4 -6.54 22.10 -42.09
N GLU A 5 -5.45 22.00 -42.85
CA GLU A 5 -4.41 20.99 -42.61
C GLU A 5 -3.52 21.36 -41.41
N PHE A 6 -3.38 22.66 -41.13
CA PHE A 6 -2.67 23.14 -39.95
C PHE A 6 -3.46 22.84 -38.67
N SER A 7 -4.77 23.13 -38.63
CA SER A 7 -5.58 22.97 -37.41
C SER A 7 -5.69 21.52 -36.94
N THR A 8 -5.85 20.57 -37.87
CA THR A 8 -5.94 19.14 -37.55
C THR A 8 -4.64 18.58 -36.95
N ARG A 9 -3.49 19.08 -37.40
CA ARG A 9 -2.18 18.64 -36.90
C ARG A 9 -1.91 19.12 -35.47
N TRP A 10 -2.36 20.33 -35.12
CA TRP A 10 -2.28 20.86 -33.75
C TRP A 10 -3.23 20.12 -32.79
N ILE A 11 -4.46 19.85 -33.22
CA ILE A 11 -5.45 19.12 -32.41
C ILE A 11 -4.96 17.69 -32.12
N ASN A 12 -4.47 16.98 -33.13
CA ASN A 12 -3.94 15.62 -32.95
C ASN A 12 -2.68 15.58 -32.06
N SER A 13 -1.82 16.61 -32.15
CA SER A 13 -0.65 16.74 -31.28
C SER A 13 -1.04 17.02 -29.83
N PHE A 14 -2.10 17.80 -29.61
CA PHE A 14 -2.64 18.08 -28.27
C PHE A 14 -3.30 16.83 -27.64
N ILE A 15 -4.11 16.10 -28.42
CA ILE A 15 -4.71 14.82 -27.98
C ILE A 15 -3.63 13.80 -27.65
N TRP A 16 -2.59 13.68 -28.46
CA TRP A 16 -1.46 12.80 -28.20
C TRP A 16 -0.69 13.20 -26.93
N ALA A 17 -0.50 14.50 -26.69
CA ALA A 17 0.12 15.00 -25.46
C ALA A 17 -0.72 14.71 -24.22
N GLN A 18 -2.04 14.90 -24.28
CA GLN A 18 -2.96 14.53 -23.20
C GLN A 18 -2.95 13.03 -22.92
N GLN A 19 -3.01 12.19 -23.97
CA GLN A 19 -2.92 10.74 -23.79
C GLN A 19 -1.58 10.32 -23.17
N LYS A 20 -0.48 10.96 -23.56
CA LYS A 20 0.85 10.68 -22.98
C LYS A 20 0.96 11.12 -21.53
N ILE A 21 0.36 12.25 -21.16
CA ILE A 21 0.28 12.73 -19.76
C ILE A 21 -0.61 11.78 -18.94
N ASN A 22 -1.77 11.40 -19.44
CA ASN A 22 -2.66 10.45 -18.76
C ASN A 22 -2.00 9.09 -18.59
N ARG A 23 -1.28 8.59 -19.60
CA ARG A 23 -0.51 7.34 -19.49
C ARG A 23 0.65 7.47 -18.50
N LYS A 24 1.27 8.65 -18.41
CA LYS A 24 2.34 8.92 -17.43
C LYS A 24 1.78 9.05 -16.01
N LEU A 25 0.59 9.62 -15.85
CA LEU A 25 -0.16 9.70 -14.60
C LEU A 25 -0.65 8.31 -14.17
N GLU A 26 -1.15 7.47 -15.08
CA GLU A 26 -1.47 6.07 -14.79
C GLU A 26 -0.22 5.27 -14.42
N VAL A 27 0.90 5.49 -15.10
CA VAL A 27 2.21 4.89 -14.74
C VAL A 27 2.74 5.41 -13.39
N PHE A 28 2.47 6.65 -13.02
CA PHE A 28 2.81 7.21 -11.70
C PHE A 28 1.87 6.71 -10.60
N LYS A 29 0.57 6.55 -10.92
CA LYS A 29 -0.44 5.89 -10.07
C LYS A 29 -0.11 4.41 -9.85
N MET A 30 0.69 3.80 -10.73
CA MET A 30 1.07 2.38 -10.70
C MET A 30 2.22 2.02 -9.74
N LEU A 31 2.79 2.93 -8.94
CA LEU A 31 4.03 2.61 -8.18
C LEU A 31 4.06 3.00 -6.69
N LEU A 32 2.97 3.46 -6.10
CA LEU A 32 2.92 3.60 -4.64
C LEU A 32 2.60 2.24 -4.02
N VAL A 33 3.64 1.62 -3.46
CA VAL A 33 3.54 0.31 -2.81
C VAL A 33 4.20 0.38 -1.45
N HIS A 34 3.51 -0.11 -0.44
CA HIS A 34 4.12 -0.45 0.83
C HIS A 34 4.77 -1.82 0.74
N LYS A 35 5.75 -2.07 1.61
CA LYS A 35 6.51 -3.32 1.60
C LYS A 35 6.52 -3.95 2.97
N PHE A 36 6.45 -5.28 3.01
CA PHE A 36 6.54 -6.07 4.23
C PHE A 36 7.65 -7.11 4.12
N LYS A 37 8.40 -7.29 5.21
CA LYS A 37 9.51 -8.25 5.28
C LYS A 37 9.73 -8.73 6.71
N ILE A 38 10.32 -9.91 6.85
CA ILE A 38 10.74 -10.47 8.14
C ILE A 38 12.25 -10.28 8.31
N ILE A 39 12.67 -9.94 9.52
CA ILE A 39 14.08 -9.86 9.91
C ILE A 39 14.33 -10.64 11.20
N GLU A 40 15.59 -11.00 11.45
CA GLU A 40 15.98 -11.62 12.73
C GLU A 40 15.69 -10.69 13.91
N ALA A 41 15.29 -11.27 15.03
CA ALA A 41 15.00 -10.54 16.25
C ALA A 41 16.28 -9.88 16.80
N ASN A 42 16.40 -8.56 16.63
CA ASN A 42 17.45 -7.76 17.23
C ASN A 42 16.87 -6.40 17.67
N LYS A 43 16.73 -6.20 18.98
CA LYS A 43 16.15 -4.98 19.55
C LYS A 43 17.01 -3.73 19.37
N HIS A 44 18.25 -3.87 18.93
CA HIS A 44 19.13 -2.75 18.58
C HIS A 44 19.03 -2.35 17.10
N ILE A 45 18.20 -3.02 16.31
CA ILE A 45 18.07 -2.69 14.89
C ILE A 45 17.40 -1.33 14.72
N THR A 46 17.96 -0.54 13.79
CA THR A 46 17.45 0.76 13.40
C THR A 46 17.00 0.75 11.95
N TYR A 47 16.15 1.71 11.57
CA TYR A 47 15.67 1.88 10.19
C TYR A 47 16.79 1.93 9.12
N ARG A 48 18.02 2.32 9.48
CA ARG A 48 19.17 2.40 8.56
C ARG A 48 19.74 1.04 8.18
N GLU A 49 19.50 0.03 9.00
CA GLU A 49 20.07 -1.30 8.87
C GLU A 49 19.14 -2.25 8.11
N VAL A 50 17.92 -1.80 7.77
CA VAL A 50 16.92 -2.63 7.12
C VAL A 50 16.72 -2.22 5.66
N THR A 51 16.83 -3.17 4.75
CA THR A 51 16.56 -2.98 3.33
C THR A 51 15.27 -3.66 2.91
N SER A 52 14.55 -3.04 1.98
CA SER A 52 13.30 -3.55 1.42
C SER A 52 13.50 -4.51 0.23
N GLU A 53 14.72 -5.02 0.04
CA GLU A 53 15.00 -6.05 -0.97
C GLU A 53 14.30 -7.35 -0.60
N VAL A 54 13.61 -7.95 -1.58
CA VAL A 54 12.83 -9.19 -1.42
C VAL A 54 11.72 -9.03 -0.37
N ALA A 55 10.79 -8.12 -0.63
CA ALA A 55 9.65 -7.83 0.23
C ALA A 55 8.32 -8.15 -0.46
N VAL A 56 7.31 -8.51 0.34
CA VAL A 56 5.91 -8.57 -0.12
C VAL A 56 5.43 -7.16 -0.36
N LEU A 57 4.71 -6.96 -1.47
CA LEU A 57 4.19 -5.66 -1.88
C LEU A 57 2.69 -5.58 -1.59
N ILE A 58 2.25 -4.42 -1.11
CA ILE A 58 0.84 -4.09 -1.01
C ILE A 58 0.60 -2.69 -1.58
N ASP A 59 -0.42 -2.57 -2.41
CA ASP A 59 -0.83 -1.31 -3.04
C ASP A 59 -1.16 -0.28 -1.96
N ASP A 60 -0.66 0.93 -2.15
CA ASP A 60 -0.95 2.07 -1.29
C ASP A 60 -2.45 2.32 -1.13
N SER A 61 -3.21 2.24 -2.22
CA SER A 61 -4.66 2.45 -2.19
C SER A 61 -5.40 1.45 -1.28
N LEU A 62 -4.93 0.20 -1.20
CA LEU A 62 -5.48 -0.79 -0.27
C LEU A 62 -5.11 -0.43 1.18
N ILE A 63 -3.85 -0.03 1.42
CA ILE A 63 -3.41 0.41 2.75
C ILE A 63 -4.21 1.61 3.22
N GLN A 64 -4.37 2.66 2.40
CA GLN A 64 -5.17 3.84 2.74
C GLN A 64 -6.60 3.45 3.15
N TYR A 65 -7.21 2.52 2.43
CA TYR A 65 -8.58 2.09 2.70
C TYR A 65 -8.74 1.40 4.07
N ILE A 66 -7.77 0.58 4.46
CA ILE A 66 -7.82 -0.21 5.71
C ILE A 66 -7.08 0.46 6.89
N ALA A 67 -6.39 1.57 6.63
CA ALA A 67 -5.43 2.21 7.54
C ALA A 67 -6.01 2.49 8.93
N ASP A 68 -7.27 2.90 9.02
CA ASP A 68 -7.88 3.26 10.29
C ASP A 68 -7.99 2.07 11.26
N THR A 69 -8.19 0.86 10.74
CA THR A 69 -8.17 -0.36 11.58
C THR A 69 -6.76 -0.83 11.89
N ILE A 70 -5.80 -0.64 10.99
CA ILE A 70 -4.38 -0.94 11.25
C ILE A 70 -3.83 -0.07 12.38
N LYS A 71 -4.29 1.19 12.51
CA LYS A 71 -3.92 2.10 13.61
C LYS A 71 -4.25 1.58 15.01
N TRP A 72 -5.01 0.51 15.16
CA TRP A 72 -5.32 -0.06 16.47
C TRP A 72 -4.20 -0.96 17.01
N VAL A 73 -3.27 -1.38 16.15
CA VAL A 73 -2.20 -2.31 16.51
C VAL A 73 -1.04 -1.55 17.13
N ASN A 74 -0.50 -2.05 18.24
CA ASN A 74 0.74 -1.50 18.80
C ASN A 74 1.93 -1.72 17.86
N SER A 75 2.86 -0.78 17.83
CA SER A 75 4.00 -0.83 16.91
C SER A 75 5.16 0.03 17.37
N HIS A 76 6.27 -0.02 16.63
CA HIS A 76 7.42 0.83 16.86
C HIS A 76 7.90 1.48 15.57
N TRP A 77 8.17 2.79 15.59
CA TRP A 77 8.59 3.56 14.40
C TRP A 77 10.07 3.91 14.51
N ILE A 78 10.84 3.88 13.42
CA ILE A 78 12.29 4.22 13.40
C ILE A 78 13.17 3.19 14.14
N ASP A 79 12.81 2.80 15.37
CA ASP A 79 13.41 1.76 16.21
C ASP A 79 12.45 1.33 17.34
N PHE A 80 12.82 0.31 18.12
CA PHE A 80 12.00 -0.23 19.22
C PHE A 80 11.85 0.68 20.45
N SER A 81 12.59 1.79 20.55
CA SER A 81 12.41 2.75 21.65
C SER A 81 11.25 3.72 21.41
N ASN A 82 10.85 3.86 20.15
CA ASN A 82 9.80 4.79 19.70
C ASN A 82 8.47 4.05 19.53
N PHE A 83 7.82 3.78 20.65
CA PHE A 83 6.47 3.19 20.67
C PHE A 83 5.45 4.08 19.93
N SER A 84 4.59 3.44 19.14
CA SER A 84 3.52 4.07 18.36
C SER A 84 2.38 3.07 18.13
N THR A 85 1.45 3.40 17.25
CA THR A 85 0.37 2.51 16.80
C THR A 85 0.22 2.56 15.28
N GLY A 86 -0.20 1.44 14.69
CA GLY A 86 -0.32 1.25 13.25
C GLY A 86 1.00 1.33 12.49
N ILE A 87 0.91 1.70 11.22
CA ILE A 87 2.07 1.82 10.34
C ILE A 87 2.49 3.28 10.17
N ASN A 88 3.80 3.51 10.15
CA ASN A 88 4.40 4.74 9.69
C ASN A 88 4.27 4.84 8.17
N TYR A 89 3.27 5.58 7.71
CA TYR A 89 2.90 5.66 6.30
C TYR A 89 4.08 6.10 5.38
N TYR A 90 4.95 6.99 5.86
CA TYR A 90 6.12 7.51 5.12
C TYR A 90 7.47 7.02 5.69
N GLY A 91 7.47 5.95 6.49
CA GLY A 91 8.66 5.52 7.19
C GLY A 91 8.66 4.03 7.51
N ILE A 92 9.53 3.63 8.44
CA ILE A 92 9.68 2.23 8.82
C ILE A 92 8.92 1.95 10.12
N THR A 93 8.23 0.82 10.13
CA THR A 93 7.48 0.28 11.27
C THR A 93 7.98 -1.11 11.61
N PHE A 94 8.08 -1.42 12.89
CA PHE A 94 8.41 -2.73 13.43
C PHE A 94 7.25 -3.26 14.26
N PHE A 95 7.00 -4.56 14.14
CA PHE A 95 6.05 -5.32 14.95
C PHE A 95 6.75 -6.56 15.53
N GLU A 96 6.54 -6.85 16.81
CA GLU A 96 7.03 -8.06 17.47
C GLU A 96 5.96 -8.74 18.35
N GLY A 97 6.06 -10.06 18.50
CA GLY A 97 5.23 -10.82 19.45
C GLY A 97 3.72 -10.67 19.22
N SER A 98 2.99 -10.15 20.22
CA SER A 98 1.53 -9.99 20.17
C SER A 98 1.07 -8.98 19.12
N GLU A 99 1.90 -7.99 18.80
CA GLU A 99 1.59 -6.95 17.80
C GLU A 99 1.41 -7.56 16.41
N ILE A 100 2.24 -8.56 16.06
CA ILE A 100 2.10 -9.32 14.80
C ILE A 100 0.77 -10.08 14.78
N SER A 101 0.38 -10.67 15.91
CA SER A 101 -0.87 -11.44 16.02
C SER A 101 -2.11 -10.54 15.91
N GLU A 102 -2.04 -9.33 16.46
CA GLU A 102 -3.10 -8.31 16.33
C GLU A 102 -3.23 -7.83 14.88
N LEU A 103 -2.10 -7.55 14.21
CA LEU A 103 -2.10 -7.18 12.79
C LEU A 103 -2.64 -8.30 11.91
N GLU A 104 -2.20 -9.55 12.13
CA GLU A 104 -2.68 -10.74 11.42
C GLU A 104 -4.20 -10.84 11.50
N LEU A 105 -4.77 -10.71 12.71
CA LEU A 105 -6.21 -10.81 12.92
C LEU A 105 -6.98 -9.71 12.19
N ILE A 106 -6.48 -8.48 12.16
CA ILE A 106 -7.10 -7.38 11.41
C ILE A 106 -7.06 -7.67 9.90
N LEU A 107 -5.91 -8.09 9.37
CA LEU A 107 -5.75 -8.39 7.95
C LEU A 107 -6.58 -9.60 7.51
N GLU A 108 -6.71 -10.62 8.36
CA GLU A 108 -7.56 -11.79 8.12
C GLU A 108 -9.04 -11.39 8.01
N ASN A 109 -9.50 -10.50 8.91
CA ASN A 109 -10.87 -9.98 8.84
C ASN A 109 -11.12 -9.19 7.55
N TRP A 110 -10.17 -8.36 7.11
CA TRP A 110 -10.27 -7.68 5.81
C TRP A 110 -10.30 -8.66 4.65
N LYS A 111 -9.44 -9.68 4.66
CA LYS A 111 -9.43 -10.74 3.63
C LYS A 111 -10.81 -11.40 3.55
N ASN A 112 -11.37 -11.81 4.69
CA ASN A 112 -12.70 -12.43 4.77
C ASN A 112 -13.81 -11.50 4.24
N MET A 113 -13.73 -10.19 4.52
CA MET A 113 -14.66 -9.21 3.95
C MET A 113 -14.52 -9.10 2.42
N PHE A 114 -13.29 -9.12 1.89
CA PHE A 114 -13.08 -9.05 0.43
C PHE A 114 -13.40 -10.36 -0.29
N GLU A 115 -13.41 -11.50 0.39
CA GLU A 115 -13.85 -12.77 -0.19
C GLU A 115 -15.33 -12.75 -0.63
N VAL A 116 -16.17 -11.93 0.00
CA VAL A 116 -17.58 -11.77 -0.40
C VAL A 116 -17.82 -10.62 -1.38
N ALA A 117 -16.77 -9.87 -1.74
CA ALA A 117 -16.89 -8.80 -2.73
C ALA A 117 -17.12 -9.35 -4.16
N PRO A 118 -17.68 -8.55 -5.09
CA PRO A 118 -17.65 -8.83 -6.52
C PRO A 118 -16.20 -8.91 -7.04
N ASP A 119 -15.99 -9.45 -8.25
CA ASP A 119 -14.64 -9.58 -8.84
C ASP A 119 -13.92 -8.23 -8.98
N GLU A 120 -14.68 -7.16 -9.25
CA GLU A 120 -14.22 -5.79 -9.33
C GLU A 120 -15.13 -4.88 -8.50
N PHE A 121 -14.56 -3.94 -7.74
CA PHE A 121 -15.33 -3.05 -6.86
C PHE A 121 -14.64 -1.69 -6.63
N LEU A 122 -15.41 -0.68 -6.25
CA LEU A 122 -14.93 0.67 -5.99
C LEU A 122 -14.81 0.95 -4.49
N LEU A 123 -13.61 1.34 -4.04
CA LEU A 123 -13.39 1.81 -2.66
C LEU A 123 -13.02 3.29 -2.65
N LYS A 124 -13.32 3.96 -1.54
CA LYS A 124 -12.87 5.33 -1.30
C LYS A 124 -11.44 5.28 -0.77
N THR A 125 -10.52 6.06 -1.33
CA THR A 125 -9.12 6.07 -0.90
C THR A 125 -8.79 7.43 -0.28
N ASP A 126 -8.34 8.38 -1.10
CA ASP A 126 -7.94 9.71 -0.68
C ASP A 126 -9.08 10.73 -0.80
N TYR A 127 -8.90 11.91 -0.21
CA TYR A 127 -9.81 13.05 -0.35
C TYR A 127 -9.14 14.14 -1.18
N ASP A 128 -9.73 14.44 -2.34
CA ASP A 128 -9.31 15.55 -3.18
C ASP A 128 -9.77 16.88 -2.54
N LEU A 129 -8.80 17.67 -2.07
CA LEU A 129 -9.07 18.97 -1.43
C LEU A 129 -9.52 20.05 -2.41
N GLU A 130 -9.13 19.97 -3.68
CA GLU A 130 -9.52 20.95 -4.69
C GLU A 130 -10.96 20.71 -5.13
N GLU A 131 -11.28 19.46 -5.42
CA GLU A 131 -12.61 19.05 -5.89
C GLU A 131 -13.59 18.79 -4.73
N MET A 132 -13.10 18.73 -3.49
CA MET A 132 -13.88 18.44 -2.27
C MET A 132 -14.65 17.11 -2.35
N ILE A 133 -14.02 16.08 -2.91
CA ILE A 133 -14.62 14.75 -3.11
C ILE A 133 -13.67 13.64 -2.66
N PHE A 134 -14.26 12.50 -2.25
CA PHE A 134 -13.48 11.28 -2.09
C PHE A 134 -13.13 10.68 -3.44
N ILE A 135 -11.84 10.43 -3.64
CA ILE A 135 -11.34 9.64 -4.75
C ILE A 135 -11.85 8.21 -4.59
N ARG A 136 -12.31 7.63 -5.69
CA ARG A 136 -12.69 6.23 -5.77
C ARG A 136 -11.79 5.51 -6.73
N GLU A 137 -11.29 4.37 -6.31
CA GLU A 137 -10.44 3.52 -7.14
C GLU A 137 -11.06 2.16 -7.35
N ASN A 138 -10.81 1.59 -8.52
CA ASN A 138 -11.26 0.25 -8.85
C ASN A 138 -10.25 -0.78 -8.35
N PHE A 139 -10.76 -1.78 -7.64
CA PHE A 139 -10.00 -2.87 -7.06
C PHE A 139 -10.41 -4.19 -7.68
N SER A 140 -9.41 -5.00 -8.01
CA SER A 140 -9.61 -6.39 -8.39
C SER A 140 -9.56 -7.26 -7.14
N LYS A 141 -10.63 -8.02 -6.89
CA LYS A 141 -10.73 -8.96 -5.76
C LYS A 141 -9.55 -9.91 -5.72
N MET A 142 -9.19 -10.50 -6.86
CA MET A 142 -8.06 -11.43 -6.95
C MET A 142 -6.75 -10.76 -6.49
N LYS A 143 -6.51 -9.51 -6.91
CA LYS A 143 -5.30 -8.77 -6.53
C LYS A 143 -5.30 -8.43 -5.04
N VAL A 144 -6.42 -7.97 -4.51
CA VAL A 144 -6.56 -7.64 -3.07
C VAL A 144 -6.32 -8.87 -2.20
N LEU A 145 -7.01 -9.99 -2.51
CA LEU A 145 -6.86 -11.23 -1.75
C LEU A 145 -5.43 -11.76 -1.80
N LYS A 146 -4.77 -11.70 -2.97
CA LYS A 146 -3.37 -12.13 -3.09
C LYS A 146 -2.42 -11.30 -2.23
N GLN A 147 -2.59 -9.97 -2.21
CA GLN A 147 -1.75 -9.07 -1.42
C GLN A 147 -1.94 -9.30 0.08
N LEU A 148 -3.19 -9.47 0.53
CA LEU A 148 -3.48 -9.77 1.93
C LEU A 148 -2.94 -11.14 2.35
N GLU A 149 -3.10 -12.17 1.51
CA GLU A 149 -2.57 -13.51 1.75
C GLU A 149 -1.04 -13.50 1.92
N ASP A 150 -0.33 -12.76 1.07
CA ASP A 150 1.13 -12.69 1.12
C ASP A 150 1.62 -12.04 2.42
N VAL A 151 0.95 -10.99 2.89
CA VAL A 151 1.29 -10.35 4.17
C VAL A 151 0.90 -11.24 5.35
N LEU A 152 -0.25 -11.91 5.30
CA LEU A 152 -0.68 -12.87 6.33
C LEU A 152 0.33 -14.01 6.48
N GLN A 153 0.82 -14.56 5.38
CA GLN A 153 1.86 -15.59 5.42
C GLN A 153 3.16 -15.06 6.06
N LEU A 154 3.52 -13.79 5.85
CA LEU A 154 4.63 -13.18 6.57
C LEU A 154 4.35 -13.05 8.07
N CYS A 155 3.14 -12.65 8.48
CA CYS A 155 2.77 -12.57 9.90
C CYS A 155 2.89 -13.92 10.58
N VAL A 156 2.31 -14.98 9.98
CA VAL A 156 2.39 -16.36 10.48
C VAL A 156 3.84 -16.80 10.60
N ASN A 157 4.64 -16.60 9.56
CA ASN A 157 6.05 -16.98 9.57
C ASN A 157 6.84 -16.21 10.64
N ALA A 158 6.59 -14.91 10.80
CA ALA A 158 7.27 -14.07 11.78
C ALA A 158 6.94 -14.51 13.20
N ARG A 159 5.66 -14.76 13.49
CA ARG A 159 5.18 -15.28 14.78
C ARG A 159 5.81 -16.63 15.11
N ASP A 160 5.70 -17.59 14.20
CA ASP A 160 6.14 -18.97 14.44
C ASP A 160 7.67 -19.08 14.57
N THR A 161 8.41 -18.15 13.97
CA THR A 161 9.87 -18.07 14.10
C THR A 161 10.36 -17.03 15.11
N SER A 162 9.45 -16.40 15.85
CA SER A 162 9.76 -15.33 16.82
C SER A 162 10.63 -14.20 16.24
N LYS A 163 10.36 -13.84 14.98
CA LYS A 163 11.04 -12.80 14.23
C LYS A 163 10.24 -11.50 14.23
N ILE A 164 10.88 -10.43 13.75
CA ILE A 164 10.26 -9.11 13.64
C ILE A 164 9.67 -8.96 12.25
N LEU A 165 8.44 -8.45 12.18
CA LEU A 165 7.83 -8.00 10.93
C LEU A 165 8.15 -6.51 10.74
N VAL A 166 8.65 -6.15 9.56
CA VAL A 166 9.00 -4.79 9.18
C VAL A 166 8.11 -4.33 8.04
N HIS A 167 7.52 -3.16 8.21
CA HIS A 167 6.82 -2.42 7.16
C HIS A 167 7.66 -1.24 6.68
N PHE A 168 7.66 -1.00 5.38
CA PHE A 168 8.24 0.17 4.74
C PHE A 168 7.13 0.99 4.08
N GLY A 169 7.03 2.23 4.53
CA GLY A 169 6.23 3.31 3.96
C GLY A 169 6.65 3.70 2.54
N ILE A 170 5.89 4.64 1.97
CA ILE A 170 6.15 5.24 0.66
C ILE A 170 7.02 6.50 0.75
#